data_AF-A0A365PNZ4-F1
#
_entry.id   AF-A0A365PNZ4-F1
#
_cell.length_a   1.000
_cell.length_b   1.000
_cell.length_c   1.000
_cell.angle_alpha   90.00
_cell.angle_beta   90.00
_cell.angle_gamma   90.00
#
_symmetry.space_group_name_H-M   'P 1'
#
loop_
_entity.id
_entity.type
_entity.pdbx_description
1 polymer ?
#
loop_
_entity_poly.entity_id
_entity_poly.type
_entity_poly.pdbx_seq_one_letter_code
_entity_poly.pdbx_strand_id
1 'polypeptide(L)'
;MTEDNLNDEVIKIFIESWLVKYENFTLVQQSLEKSFNDYKIVFRLRGRQLELCSINEAKVLKIVQIPDVDTDKCIAFAMEAYLVFHQVICDIKKNH
;
A
#
# COMPACT_ATOMS: atom_id res chain seq x y z
N MET A 1 10.22 -4.69 -20.63
CA MET A 1 9.51 -5.45 -19.58
C MET A 1 10.55 -5.73 -18.54
N THR A 2 10.58 -4.97 -17.45
CA THR A 2 11.33 -5.36 -16.26
C THR A 2 10.64 -6.59 -15.71
N GLU A 3 11.37 -7.67 -15.47
CA GLU A 3 10.82 -8.79 -14.70
C GLU A 3 10.32 -8.20 -13.38
N ASP A 4 9.00 -8.18 -13.20
CA ASP A 4 8.42 -7.83 -11.92
C ASP A 4 8.96 -8.87 -10.93
N ASN A 5 9.72 -8.40 -9.94
CA ASN A 5 10.30 -9.28 -8.95
C ASN A 5 9.14 -9.97 -8.24
N LEU A 6 9.06 -11.30 -8.35
CA LEU A 6 8.01 -12.11 -7.72
C LEU A 6 7.87 -11.79 -6.22
N ASN A 7 8.98 -11.46 -5.55
CA ASN A 7 8.94 -11.04 -4.15
C ASN A 7 8.19 -9.72 -3.96
N ASP A 8 8.41 -8.73 -4.83
CA ASP A 8 7.73 -7.44 -4.77
C ASP A 8 6.21 -7.60 -4.98
N GLU A 9 5.80 -8.46 -5.91
CA GLU A 9 4.38 -8.78 -6.14
C GLU A 9 3.76 -9.55 -4.97
N VAL A 10 4.46 -10.52 -4.39
CA VAL A 10 3.98 -11.24 -3.19
C VAL A 10 3.78 -10.27 -2.02
N ILE A 11 4.73 -9.36 -1.80
CA ILE A 11 4.64 -8.33 -0.77
C ILE A 11 3.45 -7.41 -1.01
N LYS A 12 3.31 -6.92 -2.26
CA LYS A 12 2.17 -6.08 -2.67
C LYS A 12 0.86 -6.78 -2.39
N ILE A 13 0.65 -7.99 -2.92
CA ILE A 13 -0.59 -8.76 -2.78
C ILE A 13 -0.94 -8.98 -1.31
N PHE A 14 0.05 -9.27 -0.47
CA PHE A 14 -0.18 -9.46 0.97
C PHE A 14 -0.73 -8.18 1.63
N ILE A 15 -0.10 -7.03 1.36
CA ILE A 15 -0.53 -5.74 1.90
C ILE A 15 -1.91 -5.37 1.35
N GLU A 16 -2.13 -5.53 0.03
CA GLU A 16 -3.42 -5.28 -0.63
C GLU A 16 -4.55 -6.08 0.02
N SER A 17 -4.29 -7.36 0.29
CA SER A 17 -5.26 -8.25 0.95
C SER A 17 -5.64 -7.76 2.35
N TRP A 18 -4.68 -7.23 3.11
CA TRP A 18 -4.93 -6.67 4.44
C TRP A 18 -5.66 -5.32 4.38
N LEU A 19 -5.30 -4.46 3.44
CA LEU A 19 -6.01 -3.19 3.21
C LEU A 19 -7.48 -3.43 2.85
N VAL A 20 -7.78 -4.43 2.03
CA VAL A 20 -9.17 -4.83 1.75
C VAL A 20 -9.85 -5.35 3.02
N LYS A 21 -9.21 -6.29 3.72
CA LYS A 21 -9.83 -7.00 4.86
C LYS A 21 -10.07 -6.11 6.08
N TYR A 22 -9.12 -5.25 6.41
CA TYR A 22 -9.11 -4.51 7.68
C TYR A 22 -9.35 -3.01 7.51
N GLU A 23 -8.97 -2.46 6.35
CA GLU A 23 -9.13 -1.03 6.09
C GLU A 23 -10.29 -0.73 5.15
N ASN A 24 -11.03 -1.72 4.64
CA ASN A 24 -12.12 -1.54 3.68
C ASN A 24 -11.69 -0.74 2.43
N PHE A 25 -10.50 -1.05 1.90
CA PHE A 25 -10.13 -0.62 0.54
C PHE A 25 -10.94 -1.40 -0.49
N THR A 26 -11.19 -0.78 -1.64
CA THR A 26 -11.88 -1.40 -2.77
C THR A 26 -11.00 -1.41 -4.00
N LEU A 27 -11.05 -2.49 -4.77
CA LEU A 27 -10.36 -2.57 -6.05
C LEU A 27 -11.18 -1.79 -7.09
N VAL A 28 -10.61 -0.70 -7.58
CA VAL A 28 -11.19 0.12 -8.66
C VAL A 28 -10.24 0.03 -9.84
N GLN A 29 -10.68 -0.62 -10.91
CA GLN A 29 -9.83 -0.94 -12.07
C GLN A 29 -8.57 -1.73 -11.67
N GLN A 30 -7.42 -1.09 -11.60
CA GLN A 30 -6.12 -1.71 -11.28
C GLN A 30 -5.49 -1.12 -10.00
N SER A 31 -6.23 -0.32 -9.23
CA SER A 31 -5.76 0.31 -8.00
C SER A 31 -6.66 -0.03 -6.81
N LEU A 32 -6.04 -0.22 -5.64
CA LEU A 32 -6.78 -0.26 -4.38
C LEU A 32 -6.99 1.15 -3.87
N GLU A 33 -8.25 1.53 -3.71
CA GLU A 33 -8.66 2.88 -3.32
C GLU A 33 -9.48 2.87 -2.04
N LYS A 34 -9.44 3.99 -1.31
CA LYS A 34 -10.31 4.25 -0.17
C LYS A 34 -10.65 5.73 -0.08
N SER A 35 -11.89 6.03 0.26
CA SER A 35 -12.37 7.39 0.49
C SER A 35 -12.72 7.63 1.96
N PHE A 36 -12.35 8.81 2.47
CA PHE A 36 -12.69 9.35 3.78
C PHE A 36 -13.27 10.75 3.59
N ASN A 37 -14.59 10.94 3.65
CA ASN A 37 -15.22 12.26 3.50
C ASN A 37 -14.63 13.08 2.33
N ASP A 38 -14.74 12.52 1.12
CA ASP A 38 -14.17 13.02 -0.14
C ASP A 38 -12.63 12.99 -0.26
N TYR A 39 -11.90 12.64 0.80
CA TYR A 39 -10.46 12.39 0.76
C TYR A 39 -10.13 10.97 0.28
N LYS A 40 -9.65 10.86 -0.95
CA LYS A 40 -9.39 9.61 -1.65
C LYS A 40 -7.91 9.28 -1.62
N ILE A 41 -7.59 8.08 -1.13
CA ILE A 41 -6.25 7.53 -1.13
C ILE A 41 -6.15 6.27 -1.96
N VAL A 42 -4.94 6.01 -2.48
CA VAL A 42 -4.61 4.86 -3.32
C VAL A 42 -3.33 4.21 -2.85
N PHE A 43 -3.35 2.88 -2.77
CA PHE A 43 -2.16 2.07 -2.61
C PHE A 43 -1.66 1.57 -3.97
N ARG A 44 -0.35 1.66 -4.22
CA ARG A 44 0.27 1.16 -5.46
C ARG A 44 1.71 0.73 -5.25
N LEU A 45 2.17 -0.16 -6.15
CA LEU A 45 3.58 -0.47 -6.34
C LEU A 45 4.10 0.32 -7.54
N ARG A 46 5.20 1.05 -7.37
CA ARG A 46 5.87 1.79 -8.45
C ARG A 46 7.36 1.45 -8.44
N GLY A 47 7.79 0.65 -9.41
CA GLY A 47 9.11 0.03 -9.32
C GLY A 47 9.18 -0.81 -8.04
N ARG A 48 10.20 -0.61 -7.21
CA ARG A 48 10.37 -1.32 -5.93
C ARG A 48 9.88 -0.52 -4.72
N GLN A 49 8.88 0.34 -4.92
CA GLN A 49 8.34 1.25 -3.90
C GLN A 49 6.85 1.02 -3.70
N LEU A 50 6.48 0.72 -2.46
CA LEU A 50 5.10 0.68 -2.01
C LEU A 50 4.70 2.11 -1.64
N GLU A 51 3.71 2.66 -2.32
CA GLU A 51 3.26 4.03 -2.15
C GLU A 51 1.81 4.07 -1.68
N LEU A 52 1.54 4.91 -0.69
CA LEU A 52 0.19 5.37 -0.35
C LEU A 52 0.06 6.84 -0.76
N CYS A 53 -0.87 7.14 -1.66
CA CYS A 53 -1.01 8.45 -2.27
C CYS A 53 -2.38 9.05 -1.96
N SER A 54 -2.47 10.37 -1.84
CA SER A 54 -3.71 11.12 -1.91
C SER A 54 -3.97 11.53 -3.36
N ILE A 55 -5.13 11.17 -3.88
CA ILE A 55 -5.56 11.64 -5.21
C ILE A 55 -5.91 13.13 -5.15
N ASN A 56 -6.60 13.57 -4.10
CA ASN A 56 -7.06 14.95 -3.96
C ASN A 56 -5.90 15.94 -3.91
N GLU A 57 -4.82 15.58 -3.21
CA GLU A 57 -3.62 16.42 -3.08
C GLU A 57 -2.56 16.16 -4.16
N ALA A 58 -2.77 15.18 -5.04
CA ALA A 58 -1.77 14.68 -5.99
C ALA A 58 -0.40 14.40 -5.33
N LYS A 59 -0.41 13.89 -4.10
CA LYS A 59 0.76 13.76 -3.23
C LYS A 59 0.94 12.33 -2.74
N VAL A 60 2.20 11.91 -2.61
CA VAL A 60 2.55 10.69 -1.90
C VAL A 60 2.56 10.95 -0.40
N LEU A 61 1.71 10.23 0.33
CA LEU A 61 1.57 10.33 1.79
C LEU A 61 2.63 9.51 2.50
N LYS A 62 2.93 8.32 1.96
CA LYS A 62 3.95 7.43 2.49
C LYS A 62 4.57 6.56 1.42
N ILE A 63 5.88 6.33 1.56
CA ILE A 63 6.66 5.41 0.74
C ILE A 63 7.33 4.41 1.67
N VAL A 64 7.31 3.14 1.28
CA VAL A 64 8.14 2.08 1.85
C VAL A 64 8.94 1.47 0.70
N GLN A 65 10.27 1.55 0.79
CA GLN A 65 11.18 0.93 -0.18
C GLN A 65 11.25 -0.57 0.08
N ILE A 66 11.04 -1.38 -0.95
CA ILE A 66 11.25 -2.84 -0.86
C ILE A 66 12.76 -3.09 -0.96
N PRO A 67 13.39 -3.68 0.08
CA PRO A 67 14.78 -4.07 0.02
C PRO A 67 14.94 -5.36 -0.80
N ASP A 68 16.19 -5.73 -1.09
CA ASP A 68 16.48 -7.10 -1.54
C ASP A 68 16.21 -8.06 -0.38
N VAL A 69 15.04 -8.68 -0.42
CA VAL A 69 14.52 -9.57 0.62
C VAL A 69 14.45 -10.99 0.08
N ASP A 70 14.93 -11.93 0.89
CA ASP A 70 14.78 -13.36 0.63
C ASP A 70 13.29 -13.73 0.63
N THR A 71 12.90 -14.70 -0.21
CA THR A 71 11.48 -15.07 -0.39
C THR A 71 10.79 -15.50 0.92
N ASP A 72 11.52 -16.13 1.84
CA ASP A 72 11.03 -16.55 3.16
C ASP A 72 10.75 -15.38 4.11
N LYS A 73 11.32 -14.19 3.83
CA LYS A 73 11.16 -12.97 4.63
C LYS A 73 10.14 -11.98 4.04
N CYS A 74 9.63 -12.22 2.83
CA CYS A 74 8.65 -11.36 2.17
C CYS A 74 7.43 -11.05 3.04
N ILE A 75 6.87 -12.06 3.71
CA ILE A 75 5.67 -11.90 4.53
C ILE A 75 5.95 -11.06 5.79
N ALA A 76 7.09 -11.31 6.45
CA ALA A 76 7.50 -10.52 7.61
C ALA A 76 7.67 -9.04 7.25
N PHE A 77 8.37 -8.76 6.14
CA PHE A 77 8.50 -7.40 5.61
C PHE A 77 7.13 -6.79 5.26
N ALA A 78 6.25 -7.54 4.59
CA ALA A 78 4.92 -7.07 4.20
C ALA A 78 4.07 -6.69 5.42
N MET A 79 4.15 -7.46 6.51
CA MET A 79 3.48 -7.13 7.77
C MET A 79 4.00 -5.83 8.38
N GLU A 80 5.32 -5.63 8.43
CA GLU A 80 5.91 -4.39 8.93
C GLU A 80 5.52 -3.18 8.07
N ALA A 81 5.60 -3.33 6.75
CA ALA A 81 5.18 -2.31 5.80
C ALA A 81 3.69 -1.97 5.94
N TYR A 82 2.82 -2.97 6.12
CA TYR A 82 1.40 -2.75 6.37
C TYR A 82 1.17 -1.89 7.61
N LEU A 83 1.86 -2.15 8.73
CA LEU A 83 1.71 -1.36 9.96
C LEU A 83 2.06 0.11 9.75
N VAL A 84 3.06 0.39 8.92
CA VAL A 84 3.43 1.75 8.52
C VAL A 84 2.27 2.43 7.77
N PHE A 85 1.64 1.75 6.82
CA PHE A 85 0.49 2.31 6.09
C PHE A 85 -0.75 2.44 6.98
N HIS A 86 -1.02 1.46 7.84
CA HIS A 86 -2.11 1.48 8.80
C HIS A 86 -2.04 2.73 9.69
N GLN A 87 -0.85 3.07 10.20
CA GLN A 87 -0.68 4.27 11.01
C GLN A 87 -1.08 5.54 10.25
N VAL A 88 -0.62 5.69 9.00
CA VAL A 88 -0.98 6.84 8.16
C VAL A 88 -2.48 6.89 7.89
N ILE A 89 -3.10 5.75 7.62
CA ILE A 89 -4.55 5.65 7.41
C ILE A 89 -5.33 6.05 8.67
N CYS A 90 -4.89 5.60 9.85
CA CYS A 90 -5.47 6.00 11.13
C CYS A 90 -5.38 7.50 11.38
N ASP A 91 -4.29 8.15 10.96
CA ASP A 91 -4.15 9.59 11.12
C ASP A 91 -5.02 10.38 10.13
N ILE A 92 -5.20 9.88 8.90
CA ILE A 92 -6.17 10.44 7.95
C ILE A 92 -7.60 10.36 8.52
N LYS A 93 -8.00 9.19 9.05
CA LYS A 93 -9.31 8.97 9.67
C LYS A 93 -9.64 9.91 10.83
N LYS A 94 -8.64 10.44 11.53
CA LYS A 94 -8.84 11.40 12.62
C LYS A 94 -9.07 12.83 12.11
N ASN A 95 -8.53 13.14 10.94
CA ASN A 95 -8.52 14.48 10.35
C ASN A 95 -9.62 14.67 9.29
N HIS A 96 -10.26 13.59 8.85
CA HIS A 96 -11.34 13.56 7.86
C HIS A 96 -12.47 12.68 8.38
#